data_AF-A0A974SZ56-F1
#
_entry.id   AF-A0A974SZ56-F1
#
_cell.length_a   1.000
_cell.length_b   1.000
_cell.length_c   1.000
_cell.angle_alpha   90.00
_cell.angle_beta   90.00
_cell.angle_gamma   90.00
#
_symmetry.space_group_name_H-M   'P 1'
#
loop_
_entity.id
_entity.type
_entity.pdbx_description
1 polymer ?
#
loop_
_entity_poly.entity_id
_entity_poly.type
_entity_poly.pdbx_seq_one_letter_code
_entity_poly.pdbx_strand_id
1 'polypeptide(L)'
;MPEQKTISIEEADQVIQLEEGHYLDVKRVEIRPAKLSESVSAFANTSGGELFVGIAEDKSGATKTRRWAGFPDQEAANAHIQVLESMGILGNHYRAVFLSAPDREGYVLHLTIPKTKDILKATDGLPYVRRNAQNLRIDTEDGLNRLRLDKGIVTFEDETLNISPKTVTNSKVIIDFALSVVPSAEPEDWLESQFVLSEGRPTVAGLLLYADEPQAALPKRSAIKIYRYRSKEDEGTRDTLVFDPITVEGCIYDLIARAVAKTKELIEGMKKLGVHGLEDVVYPDETLHEVVTNAVLHRDYSITADIHIRIYDNRIEIESPGKLPGHITISNILREQSARNPKIVRLINKFPNPPNKDVGEGLNTAFEAMTKLRLREPEIEERENSVVVHIAHAPLASPEDTVMGYLETHDEITNSIGRDLTGIRSENTMKEVFYRLNKRSLIERVPGKRGNASAWRRYTGEVDESENADD
;
A
#
# COMPACT_ATOMS: atom_id res chain seq x y z
N MET A 1 30.56 -17.95 -17.98
CA MET A 1 31.16 -16.95 -18.89
C MET A 1 30.05 -16.11 -19.47
N PRO A 2 30.25 -14.80 -19.66
CA PRO A 2 29.25 -13.91 -20.26
C PRO A 2 28.82 -14.40 -21.64
N GLU A 3 27.57 -14.15 -22.01
CA GLU A 3 27.05 -14.52 -23.33
C GLU A 3 27.65 -13.62 -24.42
N GLN A 4 27.82 -14.15 -25.63
CA GLN A 4 28.22 -13.37 -26.80
C GLN A 4 27.00 -13.15 -27.70
N LYS A 5 26.82 -11.93 -28.18
CA LYS A 5 25.76 -11.56 -29.11
C LYS A 5 26.33 -10.75 -30.27
N THR A 6 26.12 -11.22 -31.49
CA THR A 6 26.40 -10.43 -32.70
C THR A 6 25.21 -9.51 -32.98
N ILE A 7 25.48 -8.22 -33.14
CA ILE A 7 24.50 -7.17 -33.44
C ILE A 7 24.72 -6.63 -34.86
N SER A 8 23.72 -5.97 -35.44
CA SER A 8 23.83 -5.36 -36.76
C SER A 8 24.73 -4.11 -36.75
N ILE A 9 25.13 -3.63 -37.93
CA ILE A 9 25.90 -2.39 -38.06
C ILE A 9 25.07 -1.20 -37.55
N GLU A 10 23.77 -1.17 -37.86
CA GLU A 10 22.86 -0.12 -37.40
C GLU A 10 22.72 -0.13 -35.87
N GLU A 11 22.62 -1.30 -35.25
CA GLU A 11 22.60 -1.44 -33.78
C GLU A 11 23.93 -0.97 -33.16
N ALA A 12 25.07 -1.29 -33.78
CA ALA A 12 26.38 -0.82 -33.32
C ALA A 12 26.52 0.71 -33.41
N ASP A 13 25.98 1.32 -34.47
CA ASP A 13 25.95 2.77 -34.63
C ASP A 13 25.06 3.44 -33.56
N GLN A 14 23.94 2.82 -33.19
CA GLN A 14 23.11 3.27 -32.06
C GLN A 14 23.87 3.22 -30.74
N VAL A 15 24.62 2.14 -30.46
CA VAL A 15 25.44 2.01 -29.24
C VAL A 15 26.47 3.13 -29.14
N ILE A 16 27.09 3.52 -30.26
CA ILE A 16 28.06 4.62 -30.29
C ILE A 16 27.40 5.98 -30.01
N GLN A 17 26.14 6.15 -30.42
CA GLN A 17 25.37 7.39 -30.24
C GLN A 17 24.69 7.52 -28.87
N LEU A 18 24.69 6.48 -28.03
CA LEU A 18 24.14 6.54 -26.67
C LEU A 18 24.75 7.73 -25.93
N GLU A 19 23.99 8.41 -25.09
CA GLU A 19 24.46 9.51 -24.24
C GLU A 19 24.57 9.06 -22.78
N GLU A 20 25.62 9.52 -22.08
CA GLU A 20 25.73 9.24 -20.64
C GLU A 20 24.66 10.01 -19.87
N GLY A 21 24.03 9.33 -18.92
CA GLY A 21 22.98 9.93 -18.11
C GLY A 21 22.73 9.14 -16.84
N HIS A 22 21.50 9.29 -16.32
CA HIS A 22 21.08 8.68 -15.06
C HIS A 22 21.03 7.16 -15.11
N TYR A 23 20.72 6.58 -16.27
CA TYR A 23 20.55 5.13 -16.46
C TYR A 23 21.62 4.51 -17.36
N LEU A 24 22.49 5.32 -17.97
CA LEU A 24 23.43 4.84 -18.98
C LEU A 24 24.80 5.45 -18.79
N ASP A 25 25.83 4.64 -18.96
CA ASP A 25 27.21 5.06 -18.88
C ASP A 25 28.04 4.36 -19.97
N VAL A 26 29.01 5.06 -20.56
CA VAL A 26 29.90 4.48 -21.58
C VAL A 26 31.35 4.67 -21.17
N LYS A 27 32.18 3.66 -21.40
CA LYS A 27 33.58 3.66 -20.97
C LYS A 27 34.47 3.02 -22.03
N ARG A 28 35.73 3.47 -22.05
CA ARG A 28 36.79 2.86 -22.85
C ARG A 28 37.27 1.56 -22.20
N VAL A 29 37.92 0.69 -22.96
CA VAL A 29 38.51 -0.56 -22.46
C VAL A 29 39.59 -0.34 -21.41
N GLU A 30 40.26 0.82 -21.42
CA GLU A 30 41.29 1.17 -20.43
C GLU A 30 40.71 1.69 -19.11
N ILE A 31 39.39 1.62 -18.89
CA ILE A 31 38.82 1.95 -17.59
C ILE A 31 39.46 1.07 -16.52
N ARG A 32 40.01 1.71 -15.47
CA ARG A 32 40.55 0.96 -14.34
C ARG A 32 39.43 0.15 -13.69
N PRO A 33 39.62 -1.14 -13.38
CA PRO A 33 38.60 -1.95 -12.72
C PRO A 33 38.05 -1.31 -11.44
N ALA A 34 38.88 -0.64 -10.65
CA ALA A 34 38.41 0.13 -9.49
C ALA A 34 37.39 1.22 -9.86
N LYS A 35 37.62 1.98 -10.95
CA LYS A 35 36.68 2.99 -11.47
C LYS A 35 35.42 2.37 -12.04
N LEU A 36 35.52 1.18 -12.63
CA LEU A 36 34.35 0.41 -13.06
C LEU A 36 33.45 0.08 -11.86
N SER A 37 34.03 -0.35 -10.73
CA SER A 37 33.28 -0.68 -9.51
C SER A 37 32.50 0.51 -8.94
N GLU A 38 33.01 1.74 -9.10
CA GLU A 38 32.31 2.97 -8.69
C GLU A 38 31.01 3.17 -9.51
N SER A 39 31.06 3.00 -10.83
CA SER A 39 29.85 3.09 -11.69
C SER A 39 28.83 2.02 -11.32
N VAL A 40 29.29 0.80 -11.05
CA VAL A 40 28.41 -0.32 -10.69
C VAL A 40 27.77 -0.11 -9.33
N SER A 41 28.53 0.34 -8.33
CA SER A 41 28.00 0.78 -7.03
C SER A 41 26.95 1.88 -7.20
N ALA A 42 27.23 2.90 -8.01
CA ALA A 42 26.31 4.01 -8.26
C ALA A 42 24.97 3.56 -8.86
N PHE A 43 24.99 2.69 -9.89
CA PHE A 43 23.78 2.16 -10.50
C PHE A 43 22.99 1.28 -9.54
N ALA A 44 23.64 0.32 -8.89
CA ALA A 44 22.99 -0.60 -7.96
C ALA A 44 22.34 0.13 -6.77
N ASN A 45 22.90 1.26 -6.34
CA ASN A 45 22.40 2.05 -5.23
C ASN A 45 21.30 3.06 -5.56
N THR A 46 21.03 3.31 -6.85
CA THR A 46 20.09 4.35 -7.27
C THR A 46 18.87 3.73 -7.94
N SER A 47 18.91 3.54 -9.26
CA SER A 47 17.77 3.09 -10.06
C SER A 47 18.10 1.88 -10.94
N GLY A 48 19.31 1.33 -10.82
CA GLY A 48 19.88 0.45 -11.84
C GLY A 48 20.30 1.21 -13.10
N GLY A 49 20.84 0.49 -14.08
CA GLY A 49 21.25 1.07 -15.36
C GLY A 49 22.06 0.12 -16.22
N GLU A 50 22.53 0.65 -17.33
CA GLU A 50 23.34 -0.04 -18.33
C GLU A 50 24.71 0.63 -18.49
N LEU A 51 25.74 -0.19 -18.64
CA LEU A 51 27.11 0.26 -18.81
C LEU A 51 27.75 -0.45 -20.00
N PHE A 52 28.31 0.33 -20.92
CA PHE A 52 29.01 -0.18 -22.10
C PHE A 52 30.50 0.08 -21.98
N VAL A 53 31.32 -0.97 -21.93
CA VAL A 53 32.79 -0.87 -21.88
C VAL A 53 33.37 -1.31 -23.23
N GLY A 54 34.07 -0.42 -23.90
CA GLY A 54 34.53 -0.59 -25.28
C GLY A 54 34.14 0.54 -26.22
N ILE A 55 33.69 1.68 -25.69
CA ILE A 55 33.33 2.87 -26.47
C ILE A 55 34.28 4.00 -26.11
N ALA A 56 35.03 4.48 -27.10
CA ALA A 56 35.96 5.59 -26.92
C ALA A 56 35.30 6.93 -27.24
N GLU A 57 35.33 7.86 -26.29
CA GLU A 57 34.91 9.25 -26.47
C GLU A 57 36.12 10.14 -26.75
N ASP A 58 36.33 10.53 -28.01
CA ASP A 58 37.33 11.52 -28.37
C ASP A 58 36.71 12.92 -28.29
N LYS A 59 37.38 13.83 -27.56
CA LYS A 59 36.95 15.23 -27.43
C LYS A 59 37.75 16.09 -28.38
N SER A 60 37.07 16.71 -29.35
CA SER A 60 37.65 17.73 -30.21
C SER A 60 36.83 19.01 -30.07
N GLY A 61 37.31 19.95 -29.23
CA GLY A 61 36.58 21.16 -28.89
C GLY A 61 35.29 20.88 -28.09
N ALA A 62 34.15 21.41 -28.55
CA ALA A 62 32.84 21.20 -27.93
C ALA A 62 32.11 19.94 -28.43
N THR A 63 32.63 19.29 -29.48
CA THR A 63 31.99 18.11 -30.09
C THR A 63 32.59 16.83 -29.50
N LYS A 64 31.72 15.97 -28.97
CA LYS A 64 32.08 14.63 -28.51
C LYS A 64 31.81 13.65 -29.64
N THR A 65 32.87 13.02 -30.15
CA THR A 65 32.73 11.92 -31.11
C THR A 65 33.04 10.62 -30.41
N ARG A 66 32.09 9.68 -30.45
CA ARG A 66 32.27 8.34 -29.92
C ARG A 66 32.61 7.37 -31.03
N ARG A 67 33.38 6.33 -30.72
CA ARG A 67 33.71 5.26 -31.65
C ARG A 67 33.77 3.91 -30.95
N TRP A 68 33.46 2.86 -31.70
CA TRP A 68 33.71 1.49 -31.28
C TRP A 68 35.22 1.27 -31.08
N ALA A 69 35.59 0.81 -29.89
CA ALA A 69 36.97 0.53 -29.50
C ALA A 69 36.92 -0.64 -28.50
N GLY A 70 36.48 -1.80 -28.98
CA GLY A 70 36.21 -2.98 -28.15
C GLY A 70 37.47 -3.71 -27.68
N PHE A 71 37.27 -4.69 -26.81
CA PHE A 71 38.30 -5.62 -26.36
C PHE A 71 38.72 -6.56 -27.50
N PRO A 72 40.01 -6.91 -27.65
CA PRO A 72 40.46 -7.81 -28.72
C PRO A 72 39.84 -9.21 -28.62
N ASP A 73 39.64 -9.69 -27.39
CA ASP A 73 39.01 -10.95 -27.05
C ASP A 73 38.28 -10.80 -25.69
N GLN A 74 37.55 -11.84 -25.28
CA GLN A 74 36.83 -11.83 -24.00
C GLN A 74 37.78 -11.89 -22.79
N GLU A 75 38.97 -12.47 -22.95
CA GLU A 75 39.95 -12.63 -21.86
C GLU A 75 40.55 -11.28 -21.45
N ALA A 76 40.68 -10.34 -22.38
CA ALA A 76 41.11 -8.97 -22.12
C ALA A 76 40.15 -8.22 -21.17
N ALA A 77 38.91 -8.66 -21.04
CA ALA A 77 37.94 -8.11 -20.09
C ALA A 77 37.92 -8.84 -18.73
N ASN A 78 38.74 -9.88 -18.51
CA ASN A 78 38.73 -10.68 -17.27
C ASN A 78 38.92 -9.81 -16.01
N ALA A 79 39.81 -8.82 -16.04
CA ALA A 79 40.02 -7.93 -14.90
C ALA A 79 38.77 -7.10 -14.54
N HIS A 80 37.96 -6.74 -15.54
CA HIS A 80 36.71 -6.02 -15.34
C HIS A 80 35.67 -6.93 -14.69
N ILE A 81 35.50 -8.15 -15.23
CA ILE A 81 34.56 -9.15 -14.72
C ILE A 81 34.94 -9.57 -13.29
N GLN A 82 36.22 -9.84 -13.04
CA GLN A 82 36.73 -10.26 -11.72
C GLN A 82 36.45 -9.20 -10.65
N VAL A 83 36.52 -7.91 -10.99
CA VAL A 83 36.10 -6.85 -10.05
C VAL A 83 34.61 -6.95 -9.73
N LEU A 84 33.74 -7.16 -10.72
CA LEU A 84 32.29 -7.31 -10.47
C LEU A 84 31.99 -8.53 -9.59
N GLU A 85 32.68 -9.65 -9.84
CA GLU A 85 32.55 -10.87 -9.03
C GLU A 85 33.06 -10.67 -7.60
N SER A 86 34.08 -9.82 -7.40
CA SER A 86 34.58 -9.47 -6.06
C SER A 86 33.62 -8.58 -5.27
N MET A 87 32.65 -7.92 -5.91
CA MET A 87 31.68 -7.02 -5.28
C MET A 87 30.52 -7.77 -4.61
N GLY A 88 30.82 -8.85 -3.87
CA GLY A 88 29.95 -9.62 -2.95
C GLY A 88 28.45 -9.64 -3.28
N ILE A 89 27.73 -8.61 -2.81
CA ILE A 89 26.27 -8.43 -2.94
C ILE A 89 25.80 -8.42 -4.41
N LEU A 90 26.65 -8.00 -5.35
CA LEU A 90 26.29 -7.96 -6.77
C LEU A 90 26.17 -9.38 -7.38
N GLY A 91 26.95 -10.35 -6.88
CA GLY A 91 26.90 -11.77 -7.25
C GLY A 91 26.50 -12.06 -8.70
N ASN A 92 25.56 -12.99 -8.91
CA ASN A 92 24.95 -13.30 -10.22
C ASN A 92 23.80 -12.34 -10.61
N HIS A 93 23.65 -11.22 -9.91
CA HIS A 93 22.55 -10.28 -10.10
C HIS A 93 22.87 -9.17 -11.09
N TYR A 94 23.83 -9.37 -12.00
CA TYR A 94 24.05 -8.52 -13.16
C TYR A 94 24.05 -9.36 -14.43
N ARG A 95 23.67 -8.77 -15.57
CA ARG A 95 23.80 -9.41 -16.88
C ARG A 95 25.01 -8.85 -17.59
N ALA A 96 25.89 -9.71 -18.06
CA ALA A 96 27.02 -9.34 -18.91
C ALA A 96 26.89 -10.01 -20.27
N VAL A 97 27.00 -9.21 -21.34
CA VAL A 97 26.97 -9.67 -22.73
C VAL A 97 28.11 -9.02 -23.49
N PHE A 98 28.90 -9.81 -24.21
CA PHE A 98 29.86 -9.30 -25.19
C PHE A 98 29.17 -9.07 -26.53
N LEU A 99 29.14 -7.82 -26.96
CA LEU A 99 28.60 -7.40 -28.25
C LEU A 99 29.71 -7.38 -29.30
N SER A 100 29.45 -7.99 -30.46
CA SER A 100 30.29 -7.87 -31.66
C SER A 100 29.46 -7.40 -32.85
N ALA A 101 30.05 -6.66 -33.78
CA ALA A 101 29.36 -6.18 -34.98
C ALA A 101 30.22 -6.36 -36.23
N PRO A 102 29.62 -6.58 -37.41
CA PRO A 102 30.36 -6.57 -38.68
C PRO A 102 31.12 -5.26 -38.85
N ASP A 103 32.33 -5.32 -39.42
CA ASP A 103 33.21 -4.17 -39.68
C ASP A 103 33.58 -3.33 -38.44
N ARG A 104 33.39 -3.87 -37.24
CA ARG A 104 33.83 -3.28 -35.96
C ARG A 104 34.79 -4.25 -35.26
N GLU A 105 36.03 -3.82 -35.06
CA GLU A 105 37.02 -4.66 -34.38
C GLU A 105 36.78 -4.74 -32.86
N GLY A 106 36.83 -5.96 -32.34
CA GLY A 106 36.74 -6.25 -30.91
C GLY A 106 35.31 -6.27 -30.33
N TYR A 107 35.23 -6.59 -29.03
CA TYR A 107 33.99 -6.78 -28.29
C TYR A 107 33.69 -5.61 -27.35
N VAL A 108 32.44 -5.14 -27.34
CA VAL A 108 31.94 -4.23 -26.30
C VAL A 108 31.30 -5.04 -25.19
N LEU A 109 31.74 -4.86 -23.96
CA LEU A 109 31.12 -5.48 -22.79
C LEU A 109 29.90 -4.64 -22.36
N HIS A 110 28.70 -5.19 -22.54
CA HIS A 110 27.44 -4.62 -22.08
C HIS A 110 27.07 -5.21 -20.72
N LEU A 111 26.93 -4.35 -19.72
CA LEU A 111 26.56 -4.70 -18.36
C LEU A 111 25.18 -4.11 -18.03
N THR A 112 24.24 -4.95 -17.63
CA THR A 112 22.96 -4.53 -17.06
C THR A 112 23.00 -4.71 -15.55
N ILE A 113 22.94 -3.59 -14.82
CA ILE A 113 23.03 -3.53 -13.36
C ILE A 113 21.64 -3.20 -12.79
N PRO A 114 20.96 -4.11 -12.09
CA PRO A 114 19.69 -3.78 -11.44
C PRO A 114 19.92 -2.95 -10.17
N LYS A 115 18.87 -2.25 -9.72
CA LYS A 115 18.82 -1.69 -8.37
C LYS A 115 18.86 -2.84 -7.35
N THR A 116 19.79 -2.81 -6.41
CA THR A 116 19.86 -3.79 -5.32
C THR A 116 19.07 -3.32 -4.11
N LYS A 117 18.66 -4.23 -3.23
CA LYS A 117 18.07 -3.86 -1.93
C LYS A 117 19.15 -3.34 -0.98
N ASP A 118 20.23 -4.07 -0.78
CA ASP A 118 21.35 -3.67 0.10
C ASP A 118 22.27 -2.63 -0.51
N ILE A 119 22.95 -1.82 0.32
CA ILE A 119 23.96 -0.86 -0.16
C ILE A 119 25.18 -1.59 -0.70
N LEU A 120 25.42 -1.44 -1.99
CA LEU A 120 26.59 -1.98 -2.65
C LEU A 120 27.75 -0.99 -2.53
N LYS A 121 28.88 -1.44 -1.98
CA LYS A 121 30.12 -0.67 -1.90
C LYS A 121 31.01 -0.94 -3.11
N ALA A 122 31.74 0.06 -3.56
CA ALA A 122 32.80 -0.10 -4.56
C ALA A 122 34.04 -0.77 -3.92
N THR A 123 35.07 -1.06 -4.73
CA THR A 123 36.29 -1.74 -4.24
C THR A 123 37.09 -0.91 -3.23
N ASP A 124 36.82 0.39 -3.11
CA ASP A 124 37.39 1.28 -2.10
C ASP A 124 36.66 1.20 -0.74
N GLY A 125 35.61 0.37 -0.63
CA GLY A 125 34.82 0.19 0.58
C GLY A 125 33.74 1.25 0.81
N LEU A 126 33.55 2.19 -0.14
CA LEU A 126 32.57 3.26 -0.03
C LEU A 126 31.41 3.07 -1.02
N PRO A 127 30.18 3.45 -0.64
CA PRO A 127 29.05 3.47 -1.56
C PRO A 127 29.07 4.70 -2.46
N TYR A 128 28.62 4.51 -3.70
CA TYR A 128 28.40 5.57 -4.66
C TYR A 128 26.91 5.63 -5.04
N VAL A 129 26.44 6.81 -5.44
CA VAL A 129 25.09 7.05 -5.98
C VAL A 129 25.18 7.79 -7.30
N ARG A 130 24.27 7.49 -8.24
CA ARG A 130 24.23 8.13 -9.55
C ARG A 130 23.37 9.39 -9.46
N ARG A 131 23.90 10.52 -9.92
CA ARG A 131 23.13 11.76 -10.17
C ARG A 131 23.44 12.26 -11.57
N ASN A 132 22.44 12.18 -12.46
CA ASN A 132 22.66 12.41 -13.90
C ASN A 132 23.82 11.50 -14.39
N ALA A 133 24.82 12.06 -15.08
CA ALA A 133 25.97 11.31 -15.58
C ALA A 133 27.13 11.15 -14.55
N GLN A 134 26.95 11.61 -13.30
CA GLN A 134 28.01 11.58 -12.29
C GLN A 134 27.81 10.50 -11.22
N ASN A 135 28.90 9.85 -10.83
CA ASN A 135 28.95 8.96 -9.67
C ASN A 135 29.41 9.78 -8.45
N LEU A 136 28.53 9.98 -7.48
CA LEU A 136 28.84 10.69 -6.25
C LEU A 136 29.16 9.71 -5.14
N ARG A 137 30.31 9.91 -4.50
CA ARG A 137 30.73 9.14 -3.34
C ARG A 137 29.92 9.53 -2.11
N ILE A 138 29.57 8.56 -1.29
CA ILE A 138 28.92 8.74 0.00
C ILE A 138 29.92 8.34 1.09
N ASP A 139 30.54 9.33 1.73
CA ASP A 139 31.59 9.17 2.75
C ASP A 139 31.20 9.74 4.13
N THR A 140 29.95 10.18 4.28
CA THR A 140 29.38 10.69 5.54
C THR A 140 28.33 9.74 6.10
N GLU A 141 28.20 9.71 7.43
CA GLU A 141 27.15 8.92 8.11
C GLU A 141 25.75 9.39 7.71
N ASP A 142 25.51 10.70 7.62
CA ASP A 142 24.24 11.27 7.16
C ASP A 142 23.90 10.85 5.73
N GLY A 143 24.89 10.88 4.83
CA GLY A 143 24.72 10.42 3.46
C GLY A 143 24.40 8.93 3.38
N LEU A 144 25.02 8.12 4.24
CA LEU A 144 24.77 6.68 4.31
C LEU A 144 23.37 6.38 4.87
N ASN A 145 22.93 7.11 5.89
CA ASN A 145 21.58 7.00 6.45
C ASN A 145 20.53 7.38 5.43
N ARG A 146 20.73 8.49 4.71
CA ARG A 146 19.84 8.88 3.60
C ARG A 146 19.78 7.81 2.51
N LEU A 147 20.91 7.21 2.14
CA LEU A 147 20.94 6.13 1.18
C LEU A 147 20.20 4.88 1.68
N ARG A 148 20.30 4.54 2.98
CA ARG A 148 19.51 3.44 3.58
C ARG A 148 18.01 3.68 3.48
N LEU A 149 17.56 4.92 3.70
CA LEU A 149 16.16 5.33 3.55
C LEU A 149 15.71 5.26 2.08
N ASP A 150 16.48 5.83 1.14
CA ASP A 150 16.17 5.83 -0.31
C ASP A 150 16.11 4.40 -0.89
N LYS A 151 16.89 3.47 -0.31
CA LYS A 151 16.87 2.04 -0.65
C LYS A 151 15.83 1.23 0.13
N GLY A 152 15.16 1.82 1.11
CA GLY A 152 14.19 1.15 1.98
C GLY A 152 14.81 0.06 2.86
N ILE A 153 16.12 0.16 3.16
CA ILE A 153 16.87 -0.77 4.02
C ILE A 153 16.58 -0.49 5.49
N VAL A 154 16.35 0.78 5.82
CA VAL A 154 15.91 1.24 7.13
C VAL A 154 14.53 1.84 6.92
N THR A 155 13.55 1.36 7.68
CA THR A 155 12.23 1.97 7.73
C THR A 155 12.25 3.15 8.71
N PHE A 156 11.37 4.13 8.55
CA PHE A 156 11.29 5.26 9.49
C PHE A 156 11.10 4.76 10.93
N GLU A 157 10.42 3.63 11.08
CA GLU A 157 10.13 2.93 12.32
C GLU A 157 11.39 2.33 13.00
N ASP A 158 12.48 2.14 12.25
CA ASP A 158 13.78 1.67 12.74
C ASP A 158 14.72 2.80 13.14
N GLU A 159 14.39 4.07 12.84
CA GLU A 159 15.21 5.21 13.23
C GLU A 159 15.27 5.33 14.76
N THR A 160 16.47 5.57 15.30
CA THR A 160 16.66 5.82 16.73
C THR A 160 16.36 7.28 17.06
N LEU A 161 15.70 7.48 18.20
CA LEU A 161 15.34 8.78 18.72
C LEU A 161 16.34 9.22 19.79
N ASN A 162 16.74 10.50 19.75
CA ASN A 162 17.63 11.07 20.75
C ASN A 162 16.87 11.46 22.04
N ILE A 163 16.30 10.45 22.69
CA ILE A 163 15.51 10.57 23.93
C ILE A 163 15.98 9.54 24.95
N SER A 164 15.57 9.71 26.22
CA SER A 164 15.96 8.78 27.27
C SER A 164 15.40 7.37 26.99
N PRO A 165 16.19 6.29 27.18
CA PRO A 165 15.68 4.92 27.09
C PRO A 165 14.56 4.64 28.10
N LYS A 166 14.56 5.35 29.24
CA LYS A 166 13.53 5.23 30.29
C LYS A 166 12.12 5.47 29.79
N THR A 167 11.95 6.23 28.71
CA THR A 167 10.65 6.47 28.08
C THR A 167 9.98 5.17 27.60
N VAL A 168 10.77 4.15 27.26
CA VAL A 168 10.26 2.83 26.83
C VAL A 168 10.62 1.71 27.78
N THR A 169 11.69 1.81 28.57
CA THR A 169 12.10 0.75 29.51
C THR A 169 11.37 0.81 30.86
N ASN A 170 10.85 1.99 31.23
CA ASN A 170 10.19 2.21 32.53
C ASN A 170 8.75 2.71 32.38
N SER A 171 8.17 2.62 31.18
CA SER A 171 6.77 2.98 30.97
C SER A 171 5.83 1.96 31.61
N LYS A 172 4.61 2.38 31.91
CA LYS A 172 3.57 1.45 32.39
C LYS A 172 3.29 0.37 31.33
N VAL A 173 3.30 0.75 30.04
CA VAL A 173 3.02 -0.16 28.92
C VAL A 173 4.00 -1.33 28.87
N ILE A 174 5.33 -1.10 28.96
CA ILE A 174 6.29 -2.22 28.91
C ILE A 174 6.22 -3.07 30.17
N ILE A 175 5.95 -2.48 31.33
CA ILE A 175 5.85 -3.21 32.60
C ILE A 175 4.65 -4.16 32.55
N ASP A 176 3.48 -3.66 32.14
CA ASP A 176 2.28 -4.48 32.01
C ASP A 176 2.44 -5.57 30.93
N PHE A 177 3.09 -5.24 29.82
CA PHE A 177 3.43 -6.20 28.77
C PHE A 177 4.36 -7.30 29.30
N ALA A 178 5.43 -6.93 30.01
CA ALA A 178 6.39 -7.89 30.55
C ALA A 178 5.73 -8.83 31.56
N LEU A 179 4.93 -8.29 32.49
CA LEU A 179 4.22 -9.09 33.49
C LEU A 179 3.22 -10.08 32.89
N SER A 180 2.65 -9.78 31.72
CA SER A 180 1.61 -10.61 31.09
C SER A 180 2.16 -11.57 30.02
N VAL A 181 3.20 -11.20 29.29
CA VAL A 181 3.68 -11.92 28.10
C VAL A 181 5.05 -12.54 28.30
N VAL A 182 5.96 -11.84 28.99
CA VAL A 182 7.36 -12.27 29.20
C VAL A 182 7.82 -12.06 30.66
N PRO A 183 7.20 -12.72 31.65
CA PRO A 183 7.35 -12.34 33.07
C PRO A 183 8.77 -12.53 33.64
N SER A 184 9.61 -13.29 32.94
CA SER A 184 11.00 -13.55 33.31
C SER A 184 12.01 -12.59 32.66
N ALA A 185 11.57 -11.72 31.75
CA ALA A 185 12.44 -10.82 31.02
C ALA A 185 12.42 -9.42 31.62
N GLU A 186 13.59 -8.81 31.78
CA GLU A 186 13.69 -7.40 32.12
C GLU A 186 13.30 -6.55 30.90
N PRO A 187 12.57 -5.41 31.09
CA PRO A 187 12.12 -4.55 30.00
C PRO A 187 13.22 -4.14 29.00
N GLU A 188 14.38 -3.73 29.50
CA GLU A 188 15.50 -3.26 28.67
C GLU A 188 16.04 -4.40 27.78
N ASP A 189 16.40 -5.54 28.38
CA ASP A 189 16.88 -6.73 27.67
C ASP A 189 15.89 -7.21 26.60
N TRP A 190 14.59 -7.18 26.92
CA TRP A 190 13.55 -7.53 25.97
C TRP A 190 13.54 -6.57 24.77
N LEU A 191 13.53 -5.27 25.02
CA LEU A 191 13.47 -4.25 23.97
C LEU A 191 14.72 -4.28 23.06
N GLU A 192 15.91 -4.52 23.63
CA GLU A 192 17.14 -4.72 22.85
C GLU A 192 17.06 -5.97 21.97
N SER A 193 16.61 -7.10 22.54
CA SER A 193 16.46 -8.36 21.79
C SER A 193 15.47 -8.27 20.62
N GLN A 194 14.51 -7.34 20.69
CA GLN A 194 13.54 -7.08 19.63
C GLN A 194 13.97 -5.98 18.67
N PHE A 195 15.18 -5.41 18.84
CA PHE A 195 15.71 -4.29 18.05
C PHE A 195 14.77 -3.08 18.03
N VAL A 196 14.15 -2.79 19.17
CA VAL A 196 13.33 -1.58 19.39
C VAL A 196 13.96 -0.63 20.43
N LEU A 197 15.04 -1.07 21.05
CA LEU A 197 16.03 -0.27 21.76
C LEU A 197 17.40 -0.64 21.17
N SER A 198 18.14 0.35 20.66
CA SER A 198 19.44 0.13 20.04
C SER A 198 20.44 1.16 20.55
N GLU A 199 21.60 0.70 21.01
CA GLU A 199 22.66 1.56 21.58
C GLU A 199 22.12 2.49 22.69
N GLY A 200 21.23 1.97 23.54
CA GLY A 200 20.57 2.74 24.60
C GLY A 200 19.60 3.82 24.12
N ARG A 201 19.18 3.80 22.84
CA ARG A 201 18.21 4.74 22.26
C ARG A 201 16.97 4.02 21.75
N PRO A 202 15.75 4.48 22.09
CA PRO A 202 14.53 3.91 21.55
C PRO A 202 14.45 4.10 20.04
N THR A 203 13.95 3.11 19.30
CA THR A 203 13.53 3.34 17.92
C THR A 203 12.15 3.98 17.88
N VAL A 204 11.74 4.52 16.73
CA VAL A 204 10.36 4.98 16.50
C VAL A 204 9.35 3.86 16.80
N ALA A 205 9.59 2.63 16.34
CA ALA A 205 8.74 1.47 16.66
C ALA A 205 8.68 1.19 18.16
N GLY A 206 9.84 1.25 18.86
CA GLY A 206 9.90 1.04 20.30
C GLY A 206 9.11 2.08 21.07
N LEU A 207 9.25 3.35 20.68
CA LEU A 207 8.46 4.44 21.24
C LEU A 207 6.96 4.20 21.01
N LEU A 208 6.54 3.97 19.77
CA LEU A 208 5.14 3.81 19.40
C LEU A 208 4.45 2.63 20.13
N LEU A 209 5.15 1.53 20.33
CA LEU A 209 4.62 0.33 20.97
C LEU A 209 4.63 0.41 22.49
N TYR A 210 5.69 0.99 23.08
CA TYR A 210 5.98 0.80 24.49
C TYR A 210 6.10 2.10 25.29
N ALA A 211 6.10 3.30 24.71
CA ALA A 211 6.01 4.51 25.52
C ALA A 211 4.56 4.77 25.96
N ASP A 212 4.38 5.36 27.14
CA ASP A 212 3.03 5.74 27.62
C ASP A 212 2.39 6.77 26.69
N GLU A 213 3.18 7.73 26.20
CA GLU A 213 2.73 8.81 25.33
C GLU A 213 3.77 9.12 24.23
N PRO A 214 3.77 8.34 23.13
CA PRO A 214 4.67 8.56 21.99
C PRO A 214 4.57 9.96 21.37
N GLN A 215 3.40 10.59 21.49
CA GLN A 215 3.05 11.87 20.88
C GLN A 215 3.96 13.02 21.37
N ALA A 216 4.49 12.92 22.59
CA ALA A 216 5.43 13.90 23.13
C ALA A 216 6.75 13.97 22.32
N ALA A 217 7.22 12.83 21.80
CA ALA A 217 8.42 12.75 20.97
C ALA A 217 8.11 12.72 19.46
N LEU A 218 6.90 12.30 19.08
CA LEU A 218 6.41 12.27 17.69
C LEU A 218 5.12 13.08 17.53
N PRO A 219 5.18 14.43 17.67
CA PRO A 219 4.00 15.27 17.61
C PRO A 219 3.36 15.25 16.22
N LYS A 220 2.02 15.21 16.20
CA LYS A 220 1.20 15.15 14.97
C LYS A 220 1.52 13.96 14.05
N ARG A 221 2.00 12.85 14.62
CA ARG A 221 2.37 11.63 13.87
C ARG A 221 1.77 10.36 14.45
N SER A 222 1.26 10.39 15.67
CA SER A 222 0.91 9.17 16.40
C SER A 222 -0.42 9.27 17.13
N ALA A 223 -1.21 10.32 16.89
CA ALA A 223 -2.55 10.46 17.46
C ALA A 223 -3.63 10.09 16.43
N ILE A 224 -4.84 9.84 16.92
CA ILE A 224 -6.06 9.71 16.13
C ILE A 224 -6.99 10.86 16.48
N LYS A 225 -7.49 11.58 15.47
CA LYS A 225 -8.48 12.64 15.64
C LYS A 225 -9.85 12.18 15.17
N ILE A 226 -10.83 12.31 16.05
CA ILE A 226 -12.21 11.88 15.80
C ILE A 226 -13.12 13.10 15.67
N TYR A 227 -13.81 13.18 14.54
CA TYR A 227 -14.73 14.25 14.18
C TYR A 227 -16.15 13.71 14.08
N ARG A 228 -17.12 14.54 14.43
CA ARG A 228 -18.54 14.27 14.17
C ARG A 228 -19.15 15.43 13.41
N TYR A 229 -19.62 15.17 12.19
CA TYR A 229 -20.29 16.14 11.33
C TYR A 229 -21.75 15.77 11.12
N ARG A 230 -22.69 16.62 11.54
CA ARG A 230 -24.11 16.46 11.23
C ARG A 230 -24.38 16.88 9.78
N SER A 231 -23.89 16.07 8.85
CA SER A 231 -23.98 16.26 7.40
C SER A 231 -24.01 14.90 6.70
N LYS A 232 -24.54 14.90 5.48
CA LYS A 232 -24.45 13.79 4.52
C LYS A 232 -23.64 14.15 3.27
N GLU A 233 -23.20 15.41 3.18
CA GLU A 233 -22.40 15.93 2.08
C GLU A 233 -21.01 15.27 2.03
N ASP A 234 -20.31 15.44 0.91
CA ASP A 234 -18.99 14.86 0.70
C ASP A 234 -17.94 15.48 1.63
N GLU A 235 -18.10 16.75 2.01
CA GLU A 235 -17.19 17.44 2.92
C GLU A 235 -17.89 17.98 4.17
N GLY A 236 -17.25 17.78 5.32
CA GLY A 236 -17.65 18.39 6.58
C GLY A 236 -17.19 19.85 6.68
N THR A 237 -18.05 20.71 7.22
CA THR A 237 -17.76 22.13 7.46
C THR A 237 -17.70 22.44 8.94
N ARG A 238 -17.18 23.63 9.30
CA ARG A 238 -17.18 24.09 10.70
C ARG A 238 -18.59 24.22 11.27
N ASP A 239 -19.58 24.58 10.46
CA ASP A 239 -20.98 24.75 10.88
C ASP A 239 -21.69 23.41 11.12
N THR A 240 -21.23 22.34 10.47
CA THR A 240 -21.77 20.98 10.64
C THR A 240 -21.05 20.18 11.72
N LEU A 241 -19.93 20.69 12.24
CA LEU A 241 -19.16 20.06 13.30
C LEU A 241 -19.93 20.11 14.63
N VAL A 242 -20.15 18.94 15.24
CA VAL A 242 -20.98 18.81 16.45
C VAL A 242 -20.22 19.23 17.71
N PHE A 243 -18.93 18.97 17.77
CA PHE A 243 -18.05 19.31 18.90
C PHE A 243 -16.60 19.44 18.42
N ASP A 244 -15.76 20.06 19.25
CA ASP A 244 -14.32 20.15 18.98
C ASP A 244 -13.69 18.75 18.83
N PRO A 245 -12.87 18.49 17.80
CA PRO A 245 -12.40 17.15 17.49
C PRO A 245 -11.68 16.49 18.68
N ILE A 246 -12.04 15.25 18.98
CA ILE A 246 -11.45 14.49 20.08
C ILE A 246 -10.10 13.96 19.60
N THR A 247 -9.05 14.18 20.38
CA THR A 247 -7.72 13.62 20.10
C THR A 247 -7.50 12.43 21.04
N VAL A 248 -7.21 11.27 20.47
CA VAL A 248 -6.83 10.05 21.20
C VAL A 248 -5.32 9.88 21.06
N GLU A 249 -4.63 9.75 22.19
CA GLU A 249 -3.17 9.70 22.30
C GLU A 249 -2.75 8.55 23.22
N GLY A 250 -1.54 8.01 23.04
CA GLY A 250 -0.97 6.87 23.78
C GLY A 250 -0.22 5.89 22.87
N CYS A 251 0.28 4.78 23.43
CA CYS A 251 0.90 3.70 22.65
C CYS A 251 -0.08 3.10 21.63
N ILE A 252 0.43 2.50 20.55
CA ILE A 252 -0.40 1.94 19.48
C ILE A 252 -1.48 0.97 20.01
N TYR A 253 -1.14 0.14 20.99
CA TYR A 253 -2.07 -0.83 21.57
C TYR A 253 -3.29 -0.15 22.20
N ASP A 254 -3.06 0.82 23.09
CA ASP A 254 -4.12 1.58 23.75
C ASP A 254 -4.81 2.57 22.81
N LEU A 255 -4.07 3.11 21.84
CA LEU A 255 -4.56 4.06 20.84
C LEU A 255 -5.66 3.43 19.98
N ILE A 256 -5.42 2.21 19.47
CA ILE A 256 -6.41 1.46 18.70
C ILE A 256 -7.64 1.20 19.56
N ALA A 257 -7.47 0.59 20.74
CA ALA A 257 -8.57 0.21 21.61
C ALA A 257 -9.45 1.42 21.99
N ARG A 258 -8.83 2.53 22.39
CA ARG A 258 -9.57 3.75 22.77
C ARG A 258 -10.21 4.46 21.58
N ALA A 259 -9.57 4.48 20.41
CA ALA A 259 -10.15 5.09 19.22
C ALA A 259 -11.38 4.32 18.73
N VAL A 260 -11.32 2.98 18.71
CA VAL A 260 -12.46 2.11 18.38
C VAL A 260 -13.58 2.31 19.39
N ALA A 261 -13.28 2.22 20.70
CA ALA A 261 -14.29 2.42 21.74
C ALA A 261 -14.95 3.80 21.68
N LYS A 262 -14.16 4.86 21.46
CA LYS A 262 -14.69 6.22 21.38
C LYS A 262 -15.53 6.45 20.12
N THR A 263 -15.08 5.90 18.99
CA THR A 263 -15.84 5.98 17.74
C THR A 263 -17.17 5.24 17.88
N LYS A 264 -17.16 4.06 18.51
CA LYS A 264 -18.38 3.30 18.82
C LYS A 264 -19.35 4.08 19.71
N GLU A 265 -18.87 4.64 20.81
CA GLU A 265 -19.69 5.49 21.71
C GLU A 265 -20.38 6.62 20.95
N LEU A 266 -19.67 7.28 20.03
CA LEU A 266 -20.22 8.36 19.20
C LEU A 266 -21.26 7.86 18.20
N ILE A 267 -21.08 6.66 17.64
CA ILE A 267 -22.03 6.02 16.71
C ILE A 267 -23.31 5.61 17.44
N GLU A 268 -23.19 4.96 18.60
CA GLU A 268 -24.34 4.52 19.41
C GLU A 268 -25.16 5.71 19.94
N GLY A 269 -24.53 6.87 20.11
CA GLY A 269 -25.23 8.12 20.40
C GLY A 269 -26.05 8.68 19.23
N MET A 270 -25.91 8.15 18.02
CA MET A 270 -26.65 8.60 16.84
C MET A 270 -28.02 7.92 16.74
N LYS A 271 -29.03 8.72 16.42
CA LYS A 271 -30.35 8.22 16.02
C LYS A 271 -30.59 8.52 14.56
N LYS A 272 -31.07 7.52 13.82
CA LYS A 272 -31.54 7.68 12.44
C LYS A 272 -33.06 7.60 12.39
N LEU A 273 -33.67 8.28 11.44
CA LEU A 273 -35.09 8.10 11.16
C LEU A 273 -35.25 6.79 10.37
N GLY A 274 -35.74 5.75 11.03
CA GLY A 274 -36.12 4.47 10.45
C GLY A 274 -37.62 4.38 10.19
N VAL A 275 -38.07 3.18 9.80
CA VAL A 275 -39.45 2.92 9.38
C VAL A 275 -40.43 3.08 10.55
N HIS A 276 -39.96 2.87 11.78
CA HIS A 276 -40.77 2.94 13.00
C HIS A 276 -40.48 4.19 13.85
N GLY A 277 -39.77 5.18 13.32
CA GLY A 277 -39.39 6.41 14.04
C GLY A 277 -37.88 6.53 14.23
N LEU A 278 -37.43 7.07 15.36
CA LEU A 278 -36.00 7.18 15.66
C LEU A 278 -35.44 5.82 16.11
N GLU A 279 -34.56 5.24 15.29
CA GLU A 279 -33.88 3.97 15.51
C GLU A 279 -32.38 4.20 15.75
N ASP A 280 -31.74 3.29 16.47
CA ASP A 280 -30.30 3.35 16.73
C ASP A 280 -29.50 2.94 15.48
N VAL A 281 -28.32 3.53 15.31
CA VAL A 281 -27.40 3.15 14.24
C VAL A 281 -26.66 1.87 14.66
N VAL A 282 -26.99 0.75 14.05
CA VAL A 282 -26.29 -0.53 14.24
C VAL A 282 -25.12 -0.62 13.28
N TYR A 283 -23.94 -0.89 13.80
CA TYR A 283 -22.70 -0.96 13.05
C TYR A 283 -21.84 -2.16 13.51
N PRO A 284 -21.16 -2.87 12.60
CA PRO A 284 -20.32 -4.01 13.00
C PRO A 284 -19.04 -3.52 13.70
N ASP A 285 -18.93 -3.83 14.98
CA ASP A 285 -17.73 -3.56 15.80
C ASP A 285 -16.45 -4.08 15.12
N GLU A 286 -16.54 -5.26 14.51
CA GLU A 286 -15.45 -5.94 13.79
C GLU A 286 -14.89 -5.07 12.66
N THR A 287 -15.76 -4.44 11.86
CA THR A 287 -15.34 -3.59 10.74
C THR A 287 -14.61 -2.34 11.24
N LEU A 288 -15.13 -1.69 12.28
CA LEU A 288 -14.46 -0.52 12.85
C LEU A 288 -13.10 -0.90 13.45
N HIS A 289 -13.05 -1.98 14.21
CA HIS A 289 -11.83 -2.49 14.83
C HIS A 289 -10.75 -2.81 13.80
N GLU A 290 -11.09 -3.56 12.76
CA GLU A 290 -10.15 -3.97 11.72
C GLU A 290 -9.65 -2.79 10.88
N VAL A 291 -10.54 -1.88 10.47
CA VAL A 291 -10.13 -0.72 9.66
C VAL A 291 -9.26 0.25 10.46
N VAL A 292 -9.59 0.53 11.72
CA VAL A 292 -8.75 1.38 12.59
C VAL A 292 -7.42 0.71 12.87
N THR A 293 -7.40 -0.60 13.16
CA THR A 293 -6.16 -1.35 13.38
C THR A 293 -5.25 -1.28 12.14
N ASN A 294 -5.78 -1.56 10.95
CA ASN A 294 -5.02 -1.49 9.71
C ASN A 294 -4.52 -0.06 9.42
N ALA A 295 -5.35 0.96 9.68
CA ALA A 295 -4.98 2.36 9.52
C ALA A 295 -3.76 2.72 10.39
N VAL A 296 -3.65 2.18 11.61
CA VAL A 296 -2.52 2.43 12.52
C VAL A 296 -1.29 1.58 12.19
N LEU A 297 -1.48 0.29 11.88
CA LEU A 297 -0.38 -0.64 11.63
C LEU A 297 0.33 -0.41 10.29
N HIS A 298 -0.38 0.06 9.27
CA HIS A 298 0.16 0.28 7.92
C HIS A 298 0.39 1.76 7.59
N ARG A 299 0.24 2.64 8.58
CA ARG A 299 0.50 4.09 8.48
C ARG A 299 1.94 4.38 8.08
N ASP A 300 2.15 5.42 7.29
CA ASP A 300 3.49 5.99 7.06
C ASP A 300 3.88 6.96 8.20
N TYR A 301 4.74 6.51 9.14
CA TYR A 301 5.14 7.36 10.27
C TYR A 301 6.11 8.50 9.93
N SER A 302 6.65 8.52 8.72
CA SER A 302 7.47 9.64 8.23
C SER A 302 6.64 10.90 7.94
N ILE A 303 5.32 10.78 7.77
CA ILE A 303 4.41 11.90 7.48
C ILE A 303 3.92 12.55 8.79
N THR A 304 4.00 13.88 8.87
CA THR A 304 3.51 14.69 10.02
C THR A 304 2.02 15.02 9.90
N ALA A 305 1.17 13.99 9.96
CA ALA A 305 -0.28 14.12 10.02
C ALA A 305 -0.89 13.07 10.95
N ASP A 306 -1.99 13.37 11.62
CA ASP A 306 -2.71 12.39 12.44
C ASP A 306 -3.56 11.48 11.54
N ILE A 307 -4.00 10.32 12.08
CA ILE A 307 -5.11 9.58 11.46
C ILE A 307 -6.40 10.34 11.76
N HIS A 308 -7.28 10.46 10.78
CA HIS A 308 -8.55 11.14 10.94
C HIS A 308 -9.71 10.14 10.81
N ILE A 309 -10.55 10.08 11.85
CA ILE A 309 -11.84 9.37 11.82
C ILE A 309 -12.93 10.43 11.73
N ARG A 310 -13.67 10.46 10.63
CA ARG A 310 -14.77 11.42 10.42
C ARG A 310 -16.10 10.69 10.37
N ILE A 311 -16.98 11.01 11.31
CA ILE A 311 -18.30 10.39 11.44
C ILE A 311 -19.35 11.35 10.86
N TYR A 312 -19.97 10.95 9.77
CA TYR A 312 -21.08 11.65 9.11
C TYR A 312 -22.41 10.96 9.44
N ASP A 313 -23.53 11.55 9.03
CA ASP A 313 -24.84 10.94 9.26
C ASP A 313 -25.04 9.67 8.42
N ASN A 314 -24.36 9.56 7.28
CA ASN A 314 -24.49 8.45 6.32
C ASN A 314 -23.25 7.55 6.19
N ARG A 315 -22.10 7.90 6.78
CA ARG A 315 -20.86 7.14 6.64
C ARG A 315 -19.84 7.47 7.74
N ILE A 316 -18.83 6.62 7.87
CA ILE A 316 -17.58 6.87 8.57
C ILE A 316 -16.45 6.89 7.53
N GLU A 317 -15.54 7.83 7.67
CA GLU A 317 -14.31 7.89 6.88
C GLU A 317 -13.12 7.71 7.82
N ILE A 318 -12.23 6.77 7.51
CA ILE A 318 -10.98 6.57 8.24
C ILE A 318 -9.84 6.86 7.27
N GLU A 319 -9.14 7.98 7.48
CA GLU A 319 -8.02 8.43 6.65
C GLU A 319 -6.70 8.20 7.36
N SER A 320 -5.83 7.40 6.75
CA SER A 320 -4.47 7.12 7.23
C SER A 320 -3.42 7.78 6.32
N PRO A 321 -2.41 8.47 6.88
CA PRO A 321 -1.30 9.03 6.11
C PRO A 321 -0.45 7.99 5.37
N GLY A 322 -0.12 8.31 4.13
CA GLY A 322 0.69 7.47 3.24
C GLY A 322 -0.15 6.74 2.18
N LYS A 323 0.54 6.09 1.24
CA LYS A 323 -0.08 5.24 0.19
C LYS A 323 -0.10 3.77 0.58
N LEU A 324 -0.76 2.94 -0.23
CA LEU A 324 -0.70 1.49 -0.10
C LEU A 324 0.76 0.99 -0.16
N PRO A 325 1.15 0.01 0.68
CA PRO A 325 2.53 -0.42 0.79
C PRO A 325 2.96 -1.36 -0.33
N GLY A 326 4.21 -1.21 -0.78
CA GLY A 326 4.86 -2.18 -1.67
C GLY A 326 4.18 -2.31 -3.03
N HIS A 327 3.63 -3.50 -3.31
CA HIS A 327 2.94 -3.84 -4.56
C HIS A 327 1.42 -3.90 -4.39
N ILE A 328 0.91 -3.49 -3.23
CA ILE A 328 -0.52 -3.49 -2.94
C ILE A 328 -1.20 -2.36 -3.72
N THR A 329 -2.33 -2.69 -4.32
CA THR A 329 -3.22 -1.83 -5.08
C THR A 329 -4.64 -2.02 -4.57
N ILE A 330 -5.54 -1.10 -4.90
CA ILE A 330 -6.98 -1.22 -4.56
C ILE A 330 -7.57 -2.54 -5.07
N SER A 331 -7.10 -3.05 -6.22
CA SER A 331 -7.63 -4.27 -6.82
C SER A 331 -7.12 -5.58 -6.19
N ASN A 332 -5.97 -5.57 -5.50
CA ASN A 332 -5.38 -6.76 -4.88
C ASN A 332 -5.37 -6.74 -3.34
N ILE A 333 -5.73 -5.63 -2.69
CA ILE A 333 -5.61 -5.44 -1.22
C ILE A 333 -6.33 -6.49 -0.37
N LEU A 334 -7.37 -7.14 -0.90
CA LEU A 334 -8.10 -8.22 -0.21
C LEU A 334 -7.46 -9.62 -0.39
N ARG A 335 -6.49 -9.75 -1.30
CA ARG A 335 -5.90 -11.03 -1.74
C ARG A 335 -4.40 -11.11 -1.47
N GLU A 336 -3.71 -9.98 -1.48
CA GLU A 336 -2.27 -9.88 -1.30
C GLU A 336 -1.93 -9.13 -0.01
N GLN A 337 -0.74 -9.39 0.54
CA GLN A 337 -0.33 -8.84 1.82
C GLN A 337 1.02 -8.16 1.71
N SER A 338 1.11 -6.95 2.25
CA SER A 338 2.36 -6.24 2.46
C SER A 338 2.24 -5.37 3.70
N ALA A 339 3.11 -5.61 4.68
CA ALA A 339 3.20 -4.77 5.86
C ALA A 339 4.19 -3.63 5.61
N ARG A 340 3.73 -2.37 5.76
CA ARG A 340 4.64 -1.21 5.78
C ARG A 340 5.57 -1.27 7.00
N ASN A 341 4.98 -1.61 8.15
CA ASN A 341 5.65 -1.61 9.44
C ASN A 341 5.72 -3.04 10.01
N PRO A 342 6.48 -3.97 9.38
CA PRO A 342 6.48 -5.38 9.75
C PRO A 342 6.91 -5.61 11.20
N LYS A 343 7.81 -4.76 11.75
CA LYS A 343 8.23 -4.83 13.15
C LYS A 343 7.08 -4.49 14.11
N ILE A 344 6.29 -3.45 13.79
CA ILE A 344 5.10 -3.07 14.58
C ILE A 344 4.05 -4.18 14.52
N VAL A 345 3.72 -4.67 13.32
CA VAL A 345 2.75 -5.76 13.11
C VAL A 345 3.16 -7.01 13.90
N ARG A 346 4.42 -7.44 13.79
CA ARG A 346 4.94 -8.61 14.50
C ARG A 346 4.88 -8.47 16.02
N LEU A 347 5.23 -7.30 16.56
CA LEU A 347 5.35 -7.09 17.99
C LEU A 347 3.99 -6.84 18.65
N ILE A 348 3.07 -6.14 17.98
CA ILE A 348 1.74 -5.90 18.54
C ILE A 348 0.94 -7.20 18.72
N ASN A 349 1.18 -8.20 17.87
CA ASN A 349 0.58 -9.53 17.99
C ASN A 349 1.02 -10.30 19.24
N LYS A 350 2.09 -9.84 19.92
CA LYS A 350 2.52 -10.41 21.20
C LYS A 350 1.79 -9.81 22.40
N PHE A 351 1.10 -8.68 22.24
CA PHE A 351 0.36 -8.08 23.35
C PHE A 351 -0.83 -8.98 23.75
N PRO A 352 -1.30 -8.91 25.00
CA PRO A 352 -2.52 -9.59 25.41
C PRO A 352 -3.70 -9.17 24.53
N ASN A 353 -4.55 -10.11 24.10
CA ASN A 353 -5.69 -9.82 23.22
C ASN A 353 -5.28 -8.95 22.01
N PRO A 354 -4.40 -9.47 21.14
CA PRO A 354 -3.76 -8.64 20.12
C PRO A 354 -4.80 -8.01 19.18
N PRO A 355 -4.68 -6.72 18.85
CA PRO A 355 -5.60 -6.01 17.94
C PRO A 355 -5.66 -6.62 16.55
N ASN A 356 -4.56 -7.20 16.07
CA ASN A 356 -4.47 -7.93 14.81
C ASN A 356 -4.24 -9.42 15.12
N LYS A 357 -4.79 -10.33 14.29
CA LYS A 357 -4.65 -11.77 14.48
C LYS A 357 -3.60 -12.43 13.57
N ASP A 358 -2.93 -11.67 12.70
CA ASP A 358 -1.87 -12.15 11.78
C ASP A 358 -2.28 -13.29 10.81
N VAL A 359 -3.59 -13.56 10.69
CA VAL A 359 -4.13 -14.62 9.80
C VAL A 359 -4.28 -14.13 8.36
N GLY A 360 -4.03 -12.83 8.11
CA GLY A 360 -4.19 -12.28 6.76
C GLY A 360 -5.65 -12.10 6.32
N GLU A 361 -6.59 -12.27 7.25
CA GLU A 361 -8.03 -12.22 7.04
C GLU A 361 -8.67 -10.91 7.53
N GLY A 362 -7.96 -10.07 8.29
CA GLY A 362 -8.56 -8.96 9.06
C GLY A 362 -9.42 -8.02 8.22
N LEU A 363 -8.90 -7.55 7.07
CA LEU A 363 -9.69 -6.70 6.18
C LEU A 363 -10.85 -7.46 5.51
N ASN A 364 -10.69 -8.75 5.21
CA ASN A 364 -11.79 -9.58 4.70
C ASN A 364 -12.90 -9.74 5.75
N THR A 365 -12.54 -9.92 7.04
CA THR A 365 -13.50 -9.96 8.15
C THR A 365 -14.30 -8.66 8.24
N ALA A 366 -13.66 -7.51 8.03
CA ALA A 366 -14.34 -6.22 8.00
C ALA A 366 -15.42 -6.13 6.91
N PHE A 367 -15.14 -6.66 5.71
CA PHE A 367 -16.10 -6.71 4.60
C PHE A 367 -17.22 -7.72 4.86
N GLU A 368 -16.88 -8.91 5.36
CA GLU A 368 -17.85 -9.96 5.69
C GLU A 368 -18.83 -9.51 6.78
N ALA A 369 -18.35 -8.78 7.80
CA ALA A 369 -19.19 -8.26 8.88
C ALA A 369 -20.22 -7.23 8.39
N MET A 370 -19.83 -6.36 7.44
CA MET A 370 -20.76 -5.42 6.78
C MET A 370 -21.84 -6.17 6.00
N THR A 371 -21.44 -7.16 5.19
CA THR A 371 -22.36 -7.98 4.39
C THR A 371 -23.34 -8.76 5.26
N LYS A 372 -22.89 -9.29 6.42
CA LYS A 372 -23.73 -10.01 7.37
C LYS A 372 -24.84 -9.15 7.96
N LEU A 373 -24.58 -7.86 8.17
CA LEU A 373 -25.57 -6.87 8.62
C LEU A 373 -26.36 -6.23 7.46
N ARG A 374 -26.15 -6.69 6.22
CA ARG A 374 -26.75 -6.12 5.01
C ARG A 374 -26.46 -4.62 4.88
N LEU A 375 -25.26 -4.19 5.21
CA LEU A 375 -24.75 -2.85 4.94
C LEU A 375 -23.88 -2.86 3.68
N ARG A 376 -23.75 -1.71 3.02
CA ARG A 376 -22.88 -1.57 1.84
C ARG A 376 -21.42 -1.88 2.23
N GLU A 377 -20.69 -2.57 1.35
CA GLU A 377 -19.28 -2.90 1.59
C GLU A 377 -18.42 -1.62 1.73
N PRO A 378 -17.32 -1.68 2.50
CA PRO A 378 -16.38 -0.56 2.58
C PRO A 378 -15.76 -0.23 1.22
N GLU A 379 -15.57 1.05 0.93
CA GLU A 379 -14.88 1.53 -0.27
C GLU A 379 -13.50 2.07 0.13
N ILE A 380 -12.45 1.61 -0.55
CA ILE A 380 -11.06 2.02 -0.27
C ILE A 380 -10.58 2.94 -1.39
N GLU A 381 -10.16 4.14 -1.01
CA GLU A 381 -9.67 5.19 -1.90
C GLU A 381 -8.20 5.48 -1.57
N GLU A 382 -7.31 5.37 -2.56
CA GLU A 382 -5.95 5.86 -2.44
C GLU A 382 -5.86 7.29 -3.01
N ARG A 383 -5.45 8.24 -2.17
CA ARG A 383 -5.19 9.64 -2.54
C ARG A 383 -3.70 9.87 -2.74
N GLU A 384 -3.33 11.10 -3.08
CA GLU A 384 -1.93 11.47 -3.32
C GLU A 384 -1.03 11.20 -2.11
N ASN A 385 -1.51 11.40 -0.87
CA ASN A 385 -0.72 11.26 0.35
C ASN A 385 -1.46 10.52 1.50
N SER A 386 -2.57 9.87 1.21
CA SER A 386 -3.37 9.16 2.21
C SER A 386 -4.14 8.00 1.59
N VAL A 387 -4.55 7.05 2.43
CA VAL A 387 -5.56 6.04 2.09
C VAL A 387 -6.79 6.32 2.95
N VAL A 388 -7.96 6.36 2.32
CA VAL A 388 -9.24 6.58 2.98
C VAL A 388 -10.09 5.32 2.83
N VAL A 389 -10.64 4.86 3.95
CA VAL A 389 -11.67 3.81 3.96
C VAL A 389 -13.00 4.45 4.30
N HIS A 390 -13.93 4.38 3.36
CA HIS A 390 -15.30 4.85 3.48
C HIS A 390 -16.19 3.69 3.90
N ILE A 391 -16.95 3.86 4.97
CA ILE A 391 -17.83 2.81 5.47
C ILE A 391 -19.23 3.37 5.65
N ALA A 392 -20.16 2.92 4.82
CA ALA A 392 -21.49 3.50 4.77
C ALA A 392 -22.38 3.02 5.94
N HIS A 393 -23.21 3.94 6.46
CA HIS A 393 -24.33 3.61 7.35
C HIS A 393 -25.57 3.13 6.57
N ALA A 394 -25.49 3.16 5.24
CA ALA A 394 -26.60 2.80 4.37
C ALA A 394 -26.74 1.27 4.32
N PRO A 395 -27.96 0.73 4.56
CA PRO A 395 -28.23 -0.65 4.22
C PRO A 395 -27.98 -0.86 2.72
N LEU A 396 -27.57 -2.07 2.35
CA LEU A 396 -27.68 -2.53 0.97
C LEU A 396 -29.10 -2.23 0.50
N ALA A 397 -29.23 -1.63 -0.69
CA ALA A 397 -30.53 -1.41 -1.31
C ALA A 397 -31.34 -2.71 -1.20
N SER A 398 -32.58 -2.63 -0.71
CA SER A 398 -33.35 -3.85 -0.54
C SER A 398 -33.47 -4.52 -1.92
N PRO A 399 -33.65 -5.85 -2.00
CA PRO A 399 -33.88 -6.49 -3.28
C PRO A 399 -35.03 -5.83 -4.06
N GLU A 400 -36.03 -5.31 -3.36
CA GLU A 400 -37.10 -4.49 -3.92
C GLU A 400 -36.60 -3.14 -4.48
N ASP A 401 -35.82 -2.38 -3.71
CA ASP A 401 -35.29 -1.08 -4.15
C ASP A 401 -34.36 -1.22 -5.36
N THR A 402 -33.51 -2.26 -5.37
CA THR A 402 -32.61 -2.57 -6.49
C THR A 402 -33.39 -2.92 -7.75
N VAL A 403 -34.47 -3.71 -7.61
CA VAL A 403 -35.37 -4.04 -8.73
C VAL A 403 -36.07 -2.79 -9.24
N MET A 404 -36.59 -1.95 -8.34
CA MET A 404 -37.30 -0.72 -8.72
C MET A 404 -36.37 0.28 -9.41
N GLY A 405 -35.15 0.47 -8.89
CA GLY A 405 -34.14 1.35 -9.50
C GLY A 405 -33.69 0.87 -10.88
N TYR A 406 -33.54 -0.45 -11.09
CA TYR A 406 -33.28 -0.99 -12.42
C TYR A 406 -34.42 -0.67 -13.41
N LEU A 407 -35.66 -0.82 -12.95
CA LEU A 407 -36.87 -0.53 -13.72
C LEU A 407 -37.14 0.97 -13.95
N GLU A 408 -36.35 1.88 -13.38
CA GLU A 408 -36.40 3.30 -13.75
C GLU A 408 -35.74 3.58 -15.11
N THR A 409 -34.77 2.74 -15.50
CA THR A 409 -33.98 2.90 -16.73
C THR A 409 -34.20 1.79 -17.74
N HIS A 410 -34.91 0.72 -17.36
CA HIS A 410 -35.19 -0.45 -18.19
C HIS A 410 -36.67 -0.82 -18.11
N ASP A 411 -37.26 -1.23 -19.23
CA ASP A 411 -38.70 -1.50 -19.31
C ASP A 411 -39.12 -2.78 -18.58
N GLU A 412 -38.22 -3.77 -18.49
CA GLU A 412 -38.53 -5.07 -17.89
C GLU A 412 -37.34 -5.72 -17.19
N ILE A 413 -37.65 -6.58 -16.22
CA ILE A 413 -36.67 -7.36 -15.45
C ILE A 413 -37.08 -8.82 -15.36
N THR A 414 -36.16 -9.73 -15.69
CA THR A 414 -36.36 -11.18 -15.53
C THR A 414 -35.85 -11.66 -14.17
N ASN A 415 -36.19 -12.89 -13.79
CA ASN A 415 -35.66 -13.47 -12.55
C ASN A 415 -34.14 -13.62 -12.56
N SER A 416 -33.55 -13.96 -13.70
CA SER A 416 -32.08 -14.03 -13.82
C SER A 416 -31.46 -12.66 -13.55
N ILE A 417 -31.94 -11.62 -14.24
CA ILE A 417 -31.43 -10.25 -14.07
C ILE A 417 -31.62 -9.78 -12.62
N GLY A 418 -32.79 -10.03 -12.01
CA GLY A 418 -33.04 -9.71 -10.60
C GLY A 418 -32.08 -10.41 -9.65
N ARG A 419 -31.74 -11.68 -9.89
CA ARG A 419 -30.75 -12.42 -9.09
C ARG A 419 -29.34 -11.88 -9.25
N ASP A 420 -28.97 -11.54 -10.48
CA ASP A 420 -27.65 -10.96 -10.78
C ASP A 420 -27.47 -9.58 -10.12
N LEU A 421 -28.51 -8.74 -10.15
CA LEU A 421 -28.49 -7.41 -9.54
C LEU A 421 -28.53 -7.43 -8.01
N THR A 422 -29.27 -8.36 -7.41
CA THR A 422 -29.49 -8.40 -5.95
C THR A 422 -28.54 -9.36 -5.22
N GLY A 423 -27.76 -10.16 -5.96
CA GLY A 423 -26.91 -11.22 -5.41
C GLY A 423 -27.67 -12.43 -4.86
N ILE A 424 -29.01 -12.49 -5.03
CA ILE A 424 -29.83 -13.61 -4.56
C ILE A 424 -29.58 -14.84 -5.44
N ARG A 425 -29.02 -15.91 -4.85
CA ARG A 425 -28.72 -17.15 -5.59
C ARG A 425 -29.96 -17.98 -5.94
N SER A 426 -30.96 -17.97 -5.05
CA SER A 426 -32.18 -18.78 -5.15
C SER A 426 -33.23 -18.13 -6.05
N GLU A 427 -33.69 -18.85 -7.08
CA GLU A 427 -34.78 -18.40 -7.96
C GLU A 427 -36.07 -18.13 -7.18
N ASN A 428 -36.37 -18.98 -6.19
CA ASN A 428 -37.59 -18.87 -5.39
C ASN A 428 -37.58 -17.64 -4.47
N THR A 429 -36.44 -17.37 -3.84
CA THR A 429 -36.28 -16.17 -3.00
C THR A 429 -36.41 -14.90 -3.83
N MET A 430 -35.92 -14.89 -5.07
CA MET A 430 -36.10 -13.76 -5.98
C MET A 430 -37.56 -13.61 -6.45
N LYS A 431 -38.29 -14.72 -6.66
CA LYS A 431 -39.73 -14.68 -6.96
C LYS A 431 -40.52 -14.03 -5.83
N GLU A 432 -40.20 -14.34 -4.58
CA GLU A 432 -40.85 -13.72 -3.42
C GLU A 432 -40.66 -12.19 -3.39
N VAL A 433 -39.48 -11.69 -3.75
CA VAL A 433 -39.22 -10.25 -3.89
C VAL A 433 -40.16 -9.62 -4.92
N PHE A 434 -40.26 -10.19 -6.13
CA PHE A 434 -41.19 -9.69 -7.15
C PHE A 434 -42.65 -9.78 -6.71
N TYR A 435 -43.06 -10.86 -6.03
CA TYR A 435 -44.41 -10.99 -5.53
C TYR A 435 -44.74 -9.96 -4.44
N ARG A 436 -43.79 -9.61 -3.58
CA ARG A 436 -43.98 -8.52 -2.59
C ARG A 436 -44.15 -7.16 -3.27
N LEU A 437 -43.36 -6.87 -4.31
CA LEU A 437 -43.49 -5.65 -5.11
C LEU A 437 -44.83 -5.59 -5.87
N ASN A 438 -45.24 -6.69 -6.50
CA ASN A 438 -46.51 -6.79 -7.21
C ASN A 438 -47.72 -6.66 -6.28
N LYS A 439 -47.65 -7.26 -5.07
CA LYS A 439 -48.70 -7.12 -4.05
C LYS A 439 -48.88 -5.68 -3.59
N ARG A 440 -47.85 -4.84 -3.74
CA ARG A 440 -47.88 -3.40 -3.46
C ARG A 440 -48.19 -2.56 -4.70
N SER A 441 -48.55 -3.19 -5.82
CA SER A 441 -48.84 -2.54 -7.11
C SER A 441 -47.70 -1.66 -7.63
N LEU A 442 -46.44 -2.04 -7.36
CA LEU A 442 -45.26 -1.33 -7.84
C LEU A 442 -44.76 -1.87 -9.20
N ILE A 443 -44.94 -3.18 -9.41
CA ILE A 443 -44.61 -3.88 -10.64
C ILE A 443 -45.77 -4.81 -11.02
N GLU A 444 -45.80 -5.25 -12.27
CA GLU A 444 -46.72 -6.28 -12.79
C GLU A 444 -45.99 -7.24 -13.72
N ARG A 445 -46.60 -8.38 -14.00
CA ARG A 445 -46.06 -9.32 -14.99
C ARG A 445 -46.25 -8.78 -16.39
N VAL A 446 -45.24 -8.95 -17.24
CA VAL A 446 -45.36 -8.64 -18.67
C VAL A 446 -46.30 -9.65 -19.33
N PRO A 447 -47.42 -9.21 -19.96
CA PRO A 447 -48.35 -10.11 -20.64
C PRO A 447 -47.66 -10.93 -21.75
N GLY A 448 -48.11 -12.17 -21.97
CA GLY A 448 -47.58 -13.05 -23.01
C GLY A 448 -46.21 -13.69 -22.74
N LYS A 449 -45.47 -13.28 -21.69
CA LYS A 449 -44.16 -13.86 -21.33
C LYS A 449 -44.29 -14.93 -20.23
N ARG A 450 -43.89 -16.17 -20.54
CA ARG A 450 -43.97 -17.34 -19.62
C ARG A 450 -42.65 -18.13 -19.57
N GLY A 451 -42.49 -18.97 -18.54
CA GLY A 451 -41.30 -19.81 -18.34
C GLY A 451 -40.03 -18.99 -18.15
N ASN A 452 -38.94 -19.36 -18.84
CA ASN A 452 -37.64 -18.68 -18.73
C ASN A 452 -37.65 -17.24 -19.26
N ALA A 453 -38.66 -16.87 -20.07
CA ALA A 453 -38.85 -15.50 -20.56
C ALA A 453 -39.72 -14.65 -19.62
N SER A 454 -40.18 -15.19 -18.49
CA SER A 454 -41.03 -14.47 -17.55
C SER A 454 -40.32 -13.22 -17.02
N ALA A 455 -40.97 -12.08 -17.21
CA ALA A 455 -40.45 -10.77 -16.85
C ALA A 455 -41.52 -9.94 -16.12
N TRP A 456 -41.04 -8.95 -15.39
CA TRP A 456 -41.84 -7.97 -14.67
C TRP A 456 -41.53 -6.58 -15.18
N ARG A 457 -42.52 -5.68 -15.20
CA ARG A 457 -42.38 -4.26 -15.58
C ARG A 457 -43.01 -3.37 -14.52
N ARG A 458 -42.75 -2.07 -14.56
CA ARG A 458 -43.46 -1.11 -13.68
C ARG A 458 -44.95 -1.19 -13.91
N TYR A 459 -45.72 -1.08 -12.82
CA TYR A 459 -47.17 -1.07 -12.89
C TYR A 459 -47.66 0.16 -13.68
N THR A 460 -48.41 -0.05 -14.76
CA THR A 460 -48.93 1.03 -15.61
C THR A 460 -50.38 1.42 -15.27
N GLY A 461 -51.06 0.67 -14.41
CA GLY A 461 -52.43 0.99 -13.97
C GLY A 461 -53.52 0.70 -15.00
N GLU A 462 -53.20 0.04 -16.12
CA GLU A 462 -54.18 -0.38 -17.10
C GLU A 462 -54.83 -1.70 -16.66
N VAL A 463 -56.16 -1.68 -16.50
CA VAL A 463 -56.96 -2.89 -16.27
C VAL A 463 -57.06 -3.63 -17.61
N ASP A 464 -56.49 -4.83 -17.68
CA ASP A 464 -56.51 -5.67 -18.87
C ASP A 464 -57.93 -6.24 -19.05
N GLU A 465 -58.68 -5.75 -20.05
CA GLU A 465 -60.03 -6.21 -20.41
C GLU A 465 -60.05 -7.59 -21.11
N SER A 466 -58.95 -8.37 -21.06
CA SER A 466 -58.84 -9.63 -21.82
C SER A 466 -59.16 -10.92 -21.05
N GLU A 467 -59.71 -10.87 -19.83
CA GLU A 467 -60.11 -12.07 -19.05
C GLU A 467 -61.64 -12.31 -19.02
N ASN A 468 -62.36 -11.94 -20.09
CA ASN A 468 -63.75 -12.38 -20.32
C ASN A 468 -63.97 -12.82 -21.77
N ALA A 469 -63.33 -13.91 -22.17
CA ALA A 469 -63.75 -14.71 -23.32
C ALA A 469 -63.13 -16.11 -23.22
N ASP A 470 -63.79 -16.99 -22.48
CA ASP A 470 -63.87 -18.43 -22.76
C ASP A 470 -64.88 -19.04 -21.75
N ASP A 471 -66.13 -19.14 -22.20
CA ASP A 471 -67.18 -20.04 -21.70
C ASP A 471 -67.71 -20.84 -22.90
#